data_AF-A0A813N6X0-F1
#
_entry.id   AF-A0A813N6X0-F1
#
_cell.length_a   1.000
_cell.length_b   1.000
_cell.length_c   1.000
_cell.angle_alpha   90.00
_cell.angle_beta   90.00
_cell.angle_gamma   90.00
#
_symmetry.space_group_name_H-M   'P 1'
#
loop_
_entity.id
_entity.type
_entity.pdbx_description
1 polymer ?
#
loop_
_entity_poly.entity_id
_entity_poly.type
_entity_poly.pdbx_seq_one_letter_code
_entity_poly.pdbx_strand_id
1 'polypeptide(L)'
;MSEVEAKIEKLTTALEKSVLVNPIESLKILGDKIETLSSNLANQAQILDQVKFDLNEYQKIFTTGFNDHQVKVDKDLKALDEKFTKSFDKHQDNVNKDLKALDEKFTKSFDKHQDKVNKDLKKHQENVNTRLEKLEKKFTDQVDKISKDFKSLEKNINTVMSGLDEKLKYQVRSNKMDSIARMYNGNITEPNSKIKFPQANGNSIPFQQYTIKEFVNLNLEEIQAIIRFYDLESQNDKEEDLINLSTYLGFNNLVAWLIGI
;
A
#
# COMPACT_ATOMS: atom_id res chain seq x y z
N MET A 1 -0.66 -20.99 109.42
CA MET A 1 -1.44 -20.94 110.67
C MET A 1 -1.55 -22.31 111.32
N SER A 2 -2.00 -23.35 110.61
CA SER A 2 -2.24 -24.69 111.16
C SER A 2 -1.07 -25.34 111.92
N GLU A 3 0.19 -25.15 111.51
CA GLU A 3 1.33 -25.78 112.18
C GLU A 3 1.75 -25.07 113.48
N VAL A 4 1.54 -23.75 113.57
CA VAL A 4 1.80 -22.97 114.78
C VAL A 4 0.69 -23.23 115.80
N GLU A 5 -0.56 -23.24 115.35
CA GLU A 5 -1.72 -23.61 116.16
C GLU A 5 -1.57 -25.03 116.71
N ALA A 6 -1.15 -26.00 115.89
CA ALA A 6 -0.90 -27.36 116.33
C ALA A 6 0.28 -27.48 117.33
N LYS A 7 1.32 -26.64 117.21
CA LYS A 7 2.44 -26.60 118.17
C LYS A 7 2.02 -25.95 119.50
N ILE A 8 1.18 -24.91 119.45
CA ILE A 8 0.60 -24.28 120.64
C ILE A 8 -0.30 -25.27 121.37
N GLU A 9 -1.19 -25.96 120.66
CA GLU A 9 -2.12 -26.95 121.24
C GLU A 9 -1.36 -28.11 121.92
N LYS A 10 -0.32 -28.66 121.27
CA LYS A 10 0.56 -29.68 121.87
C LYS A 10 1.27 -29.19 123.13
N LEU A 11 1.68 -27.92 123.18
CA LEU A 11 2.30 -27.32 124.37
C LEU A 11 1.28 -27.16 125.51
N THR A 12 0.05 -26.75 125.19
CA THR A 12 -1.06 -26.63 126.15
C THR A 12 -1.39 -27.98 126.78
N THR A 13 -1.53 -29.04 125.98
CA THR A 13 -1.82 -30.39 126.50
C THR A 13 -0.67 -30.97 127.33
N ALA A 14 0.59 -30.65 126.99
CA ALA A 14 1.75 -31.07 127.78
C ALA A 14 1.80 -30.38 129.15
N LEU A 15 1.34 -29.12 129.22
CA LEU A 15 1.27 -28.33 130.45
C LEU A 15 0.21 -28.86 131.42
N GLU A 16 -0.98 -29.20 130.92
CA GLU A 16 -2.07 -29.78 131.73
C GLU A 16 -1.63 -31.06 132.45
N LYS A 17 -0.75 -31.87 131.84
CA LYS A 17 -0.20 -33.09 132.44
C LYS A 17 0.93 -32.87 133.44
N SER A 18 1.76 -31.83 133.29
CA SER A 18 2.96 -31.63 134.13
C SER A 18 2.71 -30.82 135.41
N VAL A 19 1.65 -29.98 135.43
CA VAL A 19 1.23 -29.18 136.59
C VAL A 19 0.81 -30.05 137.80
N LEU A 20 0.46 -31.32 137.58
CA LEU A 20 0.05 -32.26 138.64
C LEU A 20 1.21 -32.82 139.49
N VAL A 21 2.48 -32.63 139.10
CA VAL A 21 3.66 -33.26 139.76
C VAL A 21 4.64 -32.23 140.34
N ASN A 22 4.88 -31.10 139.66
CA ASN A 22 5.61 -29.94 140.20
C ASN A 22 5.28 -28.66 139.37
N PRO A 23 4.37 -27.79 139.86
CA PRO A 23 3.84 -26.65 139.09
C PRO A 23 4.89 -25.59 138.74
N ILE A 24 5.84 -25.32 139.63
CA ILE A 24 6.78 -24.19 139.49
C ILE A 24 7.81 -24.47 138.39
N GLU A 25 8.39 -25.67 138.37
CA GLU A 25 9.36 -26.09 137.34
C GLU A 25 8.71 -26.14 135.95
N SER A 26 7.46 -26.62 135.88
CA SER A 26 6.67 -26.69 134.65
C SER A 26 6.39 -25.32 134.05
N LEU A 27 6.05 -24.33 134.89
CA LEU A 27 5.80 -22.96 134.46
C LEU A 27 7.08 -22.28 133.96
N LYS A 28 8.23 -22.56 134.56
CA LYS A 28 9.53 -22.04 134.10
C LYS A 28 9.90 -22.56 132.71
N ILE A 29 9.81 -23.88 132.50
CA ILE A 29 10.06 -24.51 131.18
C ILE A 29 9.11 -23.95 130.11
N LEU A 30 7.86 -23.65 130.48
CA LEU A 30 6.91 -23.03 129.56
C LEU A 30 7.32 -21.59 129.22
N GLY A 31 7.74 -20.80 130.21
CA GLY A 31 8.25 -19.45 130.01
C GLY A 31 9.41 -19.41 129.00
N ASP A 32 10.41 -20.27 129.19
CA ASP A 32 11.57 -20.36 128.30
C ASP A 32 11.18 -20.75 126.86
N LYS A 33 10.19 -21.65 126.71
CA LYS A 33 9.65 -22.04 125.40
C LYS A 33 8.86 -20.91 124.74
N ILE A 34 8.08 -20.15 125.51
CA ILE A 34 7.33 -18.98 125.01
C ILE A 34 8.29 -17.88 124.54
N GLU A 35 9.37 -17.64 125.28
CA GLU A 35 10.40 -16.68 124.91
C GLU A 35 11.13 -17.10 123.63
N THR A 36 11.49 -18.38 123.52
CA THR A 36 12.08 -18.96 122.30
C THR A 36 11.14 -18.81 121.10
N LEU A 37 9.84 -19.11 121.27
CA LEU A 37 8.85 -18.97 120.21
C LEU A 37 8.64 -17.50 119.81
N SER A 38 8.65 -16.58 120.78
CA SER A 38 8.52 -15.14 120.53
C SER A 38 9.72 -14.60 119.75
N SER A 39 10.94 -15.00 120.12
CA SER A 39 12.17 -14.64 119.39
C SER A 39 12.15 -15.18 117.95
N ASN A 40 11.72 -16.44 117.75
CA ASN A 40 11.57 -17.02 116.42
C ASN A 40 10.52 -16.29 115.57
N LEU A 41 9.39 -15.91 116.16
CA LEU A 41 8.34 -15.16 115.45
C LEU A 41 8.83 -13.76 115.06
N ALA A 42 9.56 -13.07 115.94
CA ALA A 42 10.18 -11.79 115.64
C ALA A 42 11.20 -11.90 114.49
N ASN A 43 12.06 -12.93 114.49
CA ASN A 43 12.98 -13.20 113.40
C ASN A 43 12.26 -13.47 112.08
N GLN A 44 11.17 -14.25 112.11
CA GLN A 44 10.35 -14.50 110.90
C GLN A 44 9.69 -13.24 110.36
N ALA A 45 9.20 -12.34 111.23
CA ALA A 45 8.64 -11.06 110.81
C ALA A 45 9.70 -10.18 110.13
N GLN A 46 10.92 -10.13 110.68
CA GLN A 46 12.03 -9.39 110.09
C GLN A 46 12.43 -9.96 108.71
N ILE A 47 12.48 -11.30 108.57
CA ILE A 47 12.74 -11.95 107.27
C ILE A 47 11.65 -11.58 106.27
N LEU A 48 10.39 -11.59 106.69
CA LEU A 48 9.26 -11.25 105.81
C LEU A 48 9.36 -9.80 105.31
N ASP A 49 9.72 -8.86 106.18
CA ASP A 49 9.89 -7.46 105.79
C ASP A 49 11.08 -7.26 104.85
N GLN A 50 12.19 -7.97 105.07
CA GLN A 50 13.32 -7.96 104.14
C GLN A 50 12.93 -8.52 102.77
N VAL A 51 12.21 -9.66 102.73
CA VAL A 51 11.75 -10.27 101.46
C VAL A 51 10.82 -9.32 100.70
N LYS A 52 9.90 -8.63 101.39
CA LYS A 52 9.04 -7.62 100.74
C LYS A 52 9.85 -6.46 100.18
N PHE A 53 10.86 -5.99 100.92
CA PHE A 53 11.75 -4.93 100.48
C PHE A 53 12.50 -5.35 99.21
N ASP A 54 13.14 -6.53 99.22
CA ASP A 54 13.89 -7.05 98.07
C ASP A 54 12.98 -7.25 96.85
N LEU A 55 11.77 -7.81 97.06
CA LEU A 55 10.80 -8.00 95.99
C LEU A 55 10.42 -6.67 95.31
N ASN A 56 10.21 -5.61 96.10
CA ASN A 56 9.88 -4.29 95.58
C ASN A 56 11.05 -3.70 94.78
N GLU A 57 12.29 -3.86 95.26
CA GLU A 57 13.49 -3.42 94.53
C GLU A 57 13.66 -4.20 93.22
N TYR A 58 13.49 -5.52 93.22
CA TYR A 58 13.52 -6.32 92.00
C TYR A 58 12.43 -5.91 91.00
N GLN A 59 11.20 -5.68 91.45
CA GLN A 59 10.12 -5.21 90.58
C GLN A 59 10.46 -3.85 89.95
N LYS A 60 11.05 -2.94 90.72
CA LYS A 60 11.45 -1.61 90.24
C LYS A 60 12.56 -1.71 89.21
N ILE A 61 13.60 -2.51 89.47
CA ILE A 61 14.71 -2.73 88.53
C ILE A 61 14.19 -3.34 87.24
N PHE A 62 13.35 -4.38 87.34
CA PHE A 62 12.76 -5.05 86.17
C PHE A 62 11.92 -4.08 85.33
N THR A 63 11.01 -3.35 85.95
CA THR A 63 10.12 -2.41 85.25
C THR A 63 10.90 -1.29 84.58
N THR A 64 11.92 -0.76 85.26
CA THR A 64 12.78 0.29 84.70
C THR A 64 13.58 -0.23 83.50
N GLY A 65 14.24 -1.39 83.66
CA GLY A 65 15.02 -2.00 82.59
C GLY A 65 14.16 -2.40 81.38
N PHE A 66 12.93 -2.88 81.62
CA PHE A 66 11.97 -3.19 80.56
C PHE A 66 11.57 -1.92 79.78
N ASN A 67 11.20 -0.85 80.48
CA ASN A 67 10.82 0.42 79.86
C ASN A 67 11.98 1.03 79.06
N ASP A 68 13.20 1.01 79.58
CA ASP A 68 14.38 1.49 78.88
C ASP A 68 14.64 0.70 77.60
N HIS A 69 14.44 -0.62 77.66
CA HIS A 69 14.58 -1.48 76.48
C HIS A 69 13.52 -1.18 75.44
N GLN A 70 12.26 -0.98 75.86
CA GLN A 70 11.16 -0.63 74.98
C GLN A 70 11.44 0.70 74.24
N VAL A 71 11.86 1.73 74.96
CA VAL A 71 12.24 3.03 74.37
C VAL A 71 13.38 2.87 73.35
N LYS A 72 14.37 2.02 73.65
CA LYS A 72 15.48 1.75 72.72
C LYS A 72 14.99 1.04 71.45
N VAL A 73 14.15 0.02 71.59
CA VAL A 73 13.56 -0.70 70.45
C VAL A 73 12.74 0.24 69.57
N ASP A 74 11.91 1.08 70.16
CA ASP A 74 11.10 2.06 69.42
C ASP A 74 11.98 3.05 68.64
N LYS A 75 13.08 3.49 69.24
CA LYS A 75 14.05 4.37 68.58
C LYS A 75 14.75 3.68 67.41
N ASP A 76 15.16 2.43 67.59
CA ASP A 76 15.84 1.65 66.55
C ASP A 76 14.89 1.35 65.38
N LEU A 77 13.61 1.06 65.66
CA LEU A 77 12.57 0.88 64.64
C LEU A 77 12.33 2.15 63.83
N LYS A 78 12.22 3.32 64.47
CA LYS A 78 12.09 4.61 63.77
C LYS A 78 13.30 4.88 62.87
N ALA A 79 14.51 4.64 63.36
CA ALA A 79 15.72 4.83 62.58
C ALA A 79 15.81 3.87 61.38
N LEU A 80 15.32 2.64 61.53
CA LEU A 80 15.22 1.68 60.43
C LEU A 80 14.22 2.13 59.37
N ASP A 81 13.03 2.58 59.79
CA ASP A 81 11.97 3.06 58.92
C ASP A 81 12.41 4.28 58.09
N GLU A 82 13.08 5.24 58.71
CA GLU A 82 13.65 6.39 58.02
C GLU A 82 14.71 6.00 56.97
N LYS A 83 15.57 5.03 57.29
CA LYS A 83 16.59 4.53 56.34
C LYS A 83 15.94 3.80 55.17
N PHE A 84 14.93 2.98 55.46
CA PHE A 84 14.19 2.23 54.44
C PHE A 84 13.49 3.20 53.48
N THR A 85 12.75 4.17 54.02
CA THR A 85 12.05 5.21 53.24
C THR A 85 13.01 5.97 52.34
N LYS A 86 14.14 6.46 52.87
CA LYS A 86 15.17 7.16 52.06
C LYS A 86 15.74 6.28 50.94
N SER A 87 15.94 4.99 51.19
CA SER A 87 16.43 4.06 50.19
C SER A 87 15.37 3.80 49.12
N PHE A 88 14.11 3.68 49.51
CA PHE A 88 12.98 3.49 48.62
C PHE A 88 12.79 4.70 47.71
N ASP A 89 12.77 5.91 48.27
CA ASP A 89 12.63 7.16 47.50
C ASP A 89 13.75 7.30 46.46
N LYS A 90 15.00 7.01 46.85
CA LYS A 90 16.15 7.02 45.93
C LYS A 90 15.98 5.99 44.80
N HIS A 91 15.44 4.82 45.11
CA HIS A 91 15.17 3.80 44.09
C HIS A 91 14.08 4.26 43.12
N GLN A 92 12.99 4.84 43.64
CA GLN A 92 11.90 5.39 42.84
C GLN A 92 12.38 6.51 41.91
N ASP A 93 13.23 7.41 42.40
CA ASP A 93 13.83 8.47 41.59
C ASP A 93 14.68 7.93 40.44
N ASN A 94 15.45 6.87 40.68
CA ASN A 94 16.25 6.23 39.65
C ASN A 94 15.37 5.55 38.59
N VAL A 95 14.33 4.82 39.01
CA VAL A 95 13.36 4.23 38.09
C VAL A 95 12.70 5.30 37.21
N ASN A 96 12.29 6.43 37.81
CA ASN A 96 11.71 7.54 37.07
C ASN A 96 12.68 8.16 36.05
N LYS A 97 13.98 8.28 36.38
CA LYS A 97 15.01 8.75 35.45
C LYS A 97 15.20 7.78 34.29
N ASP A 98 15.25 6.49 34.57
CA ASP A 98 15.42 5.45 33.56
C ASP A 98 14.21 5.41 32.61
N LEU A 99 13.00 5.54 33.14
CA LEU A 99 11.78 5.64 32.33
C LEU A 99 11.79 6.85 31.39
N LYS A 100 12.20 8.04 31.88
CA LYS A 100 12.35 9.24 31.03
C LYS A 100 13.38 9.03 29.94
N ALA A 101 14.54 8.44 30.26
CA ALA A 101 15.58 8.16 29.28
C ALA A 101 15.12 7.14 28.21
N LEU A 102 14.30 6.15 28.61
CA LEU A 102 13.71 5.18 27.70
C LEU A 102 12.72 5.87 26.74
N ASP A 103 11.85 6.73 27.26
CA ASP A 103 10.87 7.49 26.47
C ASP A 103 11.54 8.41 25.44
N GLU A 104 12.60 9.13 25.83
CA GLU A 104 13.39 9.95 24.91
C GLU A 104 14.04 9.12 23.79
N LYS A 105 14.59 7.94 24.12
CA LYS A 105 15.20 7.03 23.15
C LYS A 105 14.15 6.48 22.18
N PHE A 106 12.99 6.09 22.70
CA PHE A 106 11.88 5.59 21.90
C PHE A 106 11.40 6.66 20.92
N THR A 107 11.15 7.88 21.40
CA THR A 107 10.73 9.03 20.57
C THR A 107 11.75 9.31 19.47
N LYS A 108 13.04 9.42 19.79
CA LYS A 108 14.10 9.62 18.78
C LYS A 108 14.18 8.51 17.74
N SER A 109 13.92 7.26 18.14
CA SER A 109 13.90 6.12 17.22
C SER A 109 12.67 6.16 16.31
N PHE A 110 11.52 6.53 16.88
CA PHE A 110 10.27 6.69 16.14
C PHE A 110 10.38 7.79 15.09
N ASP A 111 10.89 8.98 15.47
CA ASP A 111 11.08 10.11 14.55
C ASP A 111 11.98 9.73 13.36
N LYS A 112 13.10 9.04 13.61
CA LYS A 112 13.98 8.53 12.54
C LYS A 112 13.27 7.57 11.60
N HIS A 113 12.40 6.72 12.14
CA HIS A 113 11.62 5.79 11.33
C HIS A 113 10.60 6.52 10.47
N GLN A 114 9.92 7.52 11.03
CA GLN A 114 8.97 8.36 10.33
C GLN A 114 9.65 9.14 9.18
N ASP A 115 10.82 9.73 9.43
CA ASP A 115 11.60 10.43 8.41
C ASP A 115 12.00 9.51 7.25
N LYS A 116 12.43 8.28 7.56
CA LYS A 116 12.77 7.27 6.55
C LYS A 116 11.56 6.91 5.69
N VAL A 117 10.42 6.64 6.32
CA VAL A 117 9.16 6.32 5.61
C VAL A 117 8.75 7.47 4.69
N ASN A 118 8.81 8.72 5.18
CA ASN A 118 8.48 9.90 4.39
C ASN A 118 9.41 10.06 3.18
N LYS A 119 10.71 9.80 3.36
CA LYS A 119 11.70 9.85 2.26
C LYS A 119 11.43 8.79 1.20
N ASP A 120 11.11 7.57 1.61
CA ASP A 120 10.81 6.47 0.70
C ASP A 120 9.49 6.72 -0.07
N LEU A 121 8.47 7.28 0.60
CA LEU A 121 7.23 7.70 -0.04
C LEU A 121 7.45 8.77 -1.12
N LYS A 122 8.24 9.82 -0.82
CA LYS A 122 8.58 10.85 -1.82
C LYS A 122 9.29 10.25 -3.04
N LYS A 123 10.27 9.37 -2.81
CA LYS A 123 10.98 8.68 -3.90
C LYS A 123 10.04 7.80 -4.72
N HIS A 124 9.08 7.13 -4.08
CA HIS A 124 8.09 6.33 -4.79
C HIS A 124 7.20 7.20 -5.67
N GLN A 125 6.71 8.33 -5.13
CA GLN A 125 5.90 9.29 -5.86
C GLN A 125 6.63 9.87 -7.07
N GLU A 126 7.90 10.26 -6.93
CA GLU A 126 8.74 10.73 -8.04
C GLU A 126 8.85 9.66 -9.14
N ASN A 127 9.12 8.40 -8.78
CA ASN A 127 9.21 7.31 -9.75
C ASN A 127 7.88 7.04 -10.47
N VAL A 128 6.75 7.14 -9.77
CA VAL A 128 5.42 7.01 -10.38
C VAL A 128 5.18 8.13 -11.38
N ASN A 129 5.46 9.39 -11.01
CA ASN A 129 5.31 10.53 -11.90
C ASN A 129 6.17 10.39 -13.16
N THR A 130 7.45 10.03 -13.02
CA THR A 130 8.33 9.80 -14.19
C THR A 130 7.82 8.67 -15.10
N ARG A 131 7.19 7.63 -14.54
CA ARG A 131 6.59 6.57 -15.35
C ARG A 131 5.34 7.04 -16.09
N LEU A 132 4.51 7.86 -15.44
CA LEU A 132 3.34 8.47 -16.06
C LEU A 132 3.74 9.40 -17.20
N GLU A 133 4.70 10.30 -17.00
CA GLU A 133 5.21 11.19 -18.05
C GLU A 133 5.73 10.42 -19.27
N LYS A 134 6.45 9.31 -19.05
CA LYS A 134 6.91 8.44 -20.14
C LYS A 134 5.76 7.75 -20.87
N LEU A 135 4.72 7.35 -20.15
CA LEU A 135 3.55 6.73 -20.73
C LEU A 135 2.75 7.73 -21.56
N GLU A 136 2.52 8.93 -21.03
CA GLU A 136 1.87 10.04 -21.72
C GLU A 136 2.61 10.39 -23.01
N LYS A 137 3.93 10.53 -22.97
CA LYS A 137 4.73 10.78 -24.18
C LYS A 137 4.56 9.68 -25.23
N LYS A 138 4.65 8.40 -24.83
CA LYS A 138 4.46 7.27 -25.75
C LYS A 138 3.06 7.27 -26.37
N PHE A 139 2.05 7.60 -25.58
CA PHE A 139 0.67 7.68 -26.06
C PHE A 139 0.52 8.80 -27.09
N THR A 140 1.03 9.99 -26.79
CA THR A 140 1.04 11.12 -27.74
C THR A 140 1.78 10.79 -29.03
N ASP A 141 2.97 10.18 -28.95
CA ASP A 141 3.75 9.77 -30.13
C ASP A 141 2.97 8.77 -31.01
N GLN A 142 2.21 7.85 -30.40
CA GLN A 142 1.36 6.90 -31.11
C GLN A 142 0.16 7.59 -31.77
N VAL A 143 -0.50 8.51 -31.08
CA VAL A 143 -1.60 9.30 -31.63
C VAL A 143 -1.13 10.14 -32.82
N ASP A 144 0.02 10.78 -32.71
CA ASP A 144 0.62 11.56 -33.81
C ASP A 144 0.95 10.71 -35.03
N LYS A 145 1.46 9.50 -34.81
CA LYS A 145 1.72 8.54 -35.89
C LYS A 145 0.41 8.14 -36.59
N ILE A 146 -0.59 7.74 -35.82
CA ILE A 146 -1.92 7.39 -36.35
C ILE A 146 -2.52 8.56 -37.14
N SER A 147 -2.40 9.79 -36.63
CA SER A 147 -2.87 11.00 -37.31
C SER A 147 -2.19 11.22 -38.66
N LYS A 148 -0.87 11.02 -38.75
CA LYS A 148 -0.14 11.09 -40.02
C LYS A 148 -0.57 9.99 -41.00
N ASP A 149 -0.75 8.77 -40.51
CA ASP A 149 -1.19 7.64 -41.32
C ASP A 149 -2.61 7.89 -41.89
N PHE A 150 -3.53 8.42 -41.08
CA PHE A 150 -4.86 8.83 -41.54
C PHE A 150 -4.81 9.90 -42.64
N LYS A 151 -3.99 10.95 -42.49
CA LYS A 151 -3.82 11.98 -43.53
C LYS A 151 -3.27 11.40 -44.84
N SER A 152 -2.33 10.45 -44.75
CA SER A 152 -1.81 9.77 -45.94
C SER A 152 -2.89 8.92 -46.61
N LEU A 153 -3.70 8.21 -45.82
CA LEU A 153 -4.81 7.41 -46.34
C LEU A 153 -5.85 8.30 -47.03
N GLU A 154 -6.22 9.41 -46.42
CA GLU A 154 -7.15 10.40 -46.99
C GLU A 154 -6.66 10.91 -48.35
N LYS A 155 -5.37 11.28 -48.46
CA LYS A 155 -4.77 11.71 -49.74
C LYS A 155 -4.84 10.62 -50.81
N ASN A 156 -4.55 9.37 -50.44
CA ASN A 156 -4.59 8.24 -51.36
C ASN A 156 -6.02 7.98 -51.86
N ILE A 157 -7.01 7.98 -50.95
CA ILE A 157 -8.42 7.85 -51.29
C ILE A 157 -8.83 8.94 -52.29
N ASN A 158 -8.48 10.21 -52.00
CA ASN A 158 -8.81 11.32 -52.89
C ASN A 158 -8.18 11.16 -54.28
N THR A 159 -6.94 10.68 -54.35
CA THR A 159 -6.25 10.43 -55.63
C THR A 159 -6.93 9.31 -56.43
N VAL A 160 -7.29 8.21 -55.77
CA VAL A 160 -8.02 7.10 -56.40
C VAL A 160 -9.39 7.56 -56.90
N MET A 161 -10.12 8.32 -56.08
CA MET A 161 -11.44 8.85 -56.45
C MET A 161 -11.36 9.78 -57.67
N SER A 162 -10.38 10.69 -57.73
CA SER A 162 -10.17 11.54 -58.90
C SER A 162 -9.83 10.73 -60.15
N GLY A 163 -8.95 9.73 -60.04
CA GLY A 163 -8.60 8.87 -61.18
C GLY A 163 -9.77 8.02 -61.68
N LEU A 164 -10.64 7.56 -60.78
CA LEU A 164 -11.88 6.85 -61.15
C LEU A 164 -12.87 7.79 -61.85
N ASP A 165 -13.04 9.01 -61.35
CA ASP A 165 -13.91 10.02 -61.98
C ASP A 165 -13.46 10.35 -63.41
N GLU A 166 -12.15 10.52 -63.63
CA GLU A 166 -11.60 10.74 -64.97
C GLU A 166 -11.81 9.55 -65.92
N LYS A 167 -11.54 8.32 -65.44
CA LYS A 167 -11.76 7.10 -66.24
C LYS A 167 -13.23 6.91 -66.60
N LEU A 168 -14.14 7.15 -65.66
CA LEU A 168 -15.58 7.09 -65.92
C LEU A 168 -16.01 8.13 -66.95
N LYS A 169 -15.53 9.37 -66.83
CA LYS A 169 -15.78 10.43 -67.83
C LYS A 169 -15.25 10.05 -69.22
N TYR A 170 -14.06 9.45 -69.30
CA TYR A 170 -13.51 8.95 -70.56
C TYR A 170 -14.38 7.84 -71.15
N GLN A 171 -14.72 6.79 -70.38
CA GLN A 171 -15.56 5.69 -70.85
C GLN A 171 -16.93 6.15 -71.34
N VAL A 172 -17.58 7.07 -70.61
CA VAL A 172 -18.88 7.64 -71.04
C VAL A 172 -18.74 8.38 -72.37
N ARG A 173 -17.65 9.15 -72.58
CA ARG A 173 -17.38 9.84 -73.85
C ARG A 173 -17.12 8.85 -74.99
N SER A 174 -16.25 7.86 -74.78
CA SER A 174 -15.93 6.82 -75.76
C SER A 174 -17.19 6.05 -76.17
N ASN A 175 -17.96 5.51 -75.23
CA ASN A 175 -19.20 4.79 -75.52
C ASN A 175 -20.21 5.64 -76.31
N LYS A 176 -20.30 6.94 -76.02
CA LYS A 176 -21.14 7.87 -76.77
C LYS A 176 -20.65 8.04 -78.21
N MET A 177 -19.34 8.16 -78.43
CA MET A 177 -18.76 8.29 -79.76
C MET A 177 -18.90 7.00 -80.58
N ASP A 178 -18.66 5.83 -79.99
CA ASP A 178 -18.85 4.54 -80.65
C ASP A 178 -20.31 4.34 -81.09
N SER A 179 -21.27 4.77 -80.27
CA SER A 179 -22.69 4.74 -80.61
C SER A 179 -22.99 5.64 -81.82
N ILE A 180 -22.45 6.87 -81.82
CA ILE A 180 -22.61 7.82 -82.93
C ILE A 180 -21.94 7.31 -84.22
N ALA A 181 -20.74 6.75 -84.12
CA ALA A 181 -20.01 6.19 -85.25
C ALA A 181 -20.77 5.04 -85.91
N ARG A 182 -21.25 4.09 -85.10
CA ARG A 182 -22.09 2.98 -85.57
C ARG A 182 -23.37 3.47 -86.24
N MET A 183 -24.03 4.50 -85.71
CA MET A 183 -25.21 5.10 -86.35
C MET A 183 -24.92 5.67 -87.75
N TYR A 184 -23.75 6.30 -87.95
CA TYR A 184 -23.43 6.93 -89.23
C TYR A 184 -22.86 5.97 -90.28
N ASN A 185 -22.04 5.00 -89.86
CA ASN A 185 -21.22 4.20 -90.77
C ASN A 185 -21.56 2.72 -90.82
N GLY A 186 -22.37 2.19 -89.88
CA GLY A 186 -22.60 0.75 -89.74
C GLY A 186 -23.22 0.06 -90.96
N ASN A 187 -23.86 0.82 -91.85
CA ASN A 187 -24.49 0.32 -93.08
C ASN A 187 -23.69 0.61 -94.35
N ILE A 188 -22.47 1.16 -94.24
CA ILE A 188 -21.65 1.47 -95.41
C ILE A 188 -20.91 0.22 -95.86
N THR A 189 -21.20 -0.25 -97.08
CA THR A 189 -20.61 -1.46 -97.67
C THR A 189 -19.89 -1.21 -99.00
N GLU A 190 -20.04 -0.03 -99.61
CA GLU A 190 -19.47 0.26 -100.93
C GLU A 190 -18.08 0.91 -100.84
N PRO A 191 -17.07 0.45 -101.60
CA PRO A 191 -15.70 0.96 -101.52
C PRO A 191 -15.55 2.48 -101.72
N ASN A 192 -16.44 3.11 -102.49
CA ASN A 192 -16.41 4.55 -102.77
C ASN A 192 -17.30 5.39 -101.84
N SER A 193 -17.98 4.76 -100.87
CA SER A 193 -18.78 5.49 -99.90
C SER A 193 -17.90 6.27 -98.94
N LYS A 194 -18.33 7.49 -98.64
CA LYS A 194 -17.62 8.42 -97.74
C LYS A 194 -17.82 8.03 -96.28
N ILE A 195 -16.73 7.99 -95.54
CA ILE A 195 -16.71 7.75 -94.10
C ILE A 195 -17.17 9.01 -93.37
N LYS A 196 -18.15 8.87 -92.48
CA LYS A 196 -18.56 9.93 -91.57
C LYS A 196 -17.85 9.77 -90.25
N PHE A 197 -16.90 10.63 -90.02
CA PHE A 197 -16.15 10.69 -88.78
C PHE A 197 -17.00 11.41 -87.69
N PRO A 198 -17.17 10.83 -86.49
CA PRO A 198 -17.87 11.49 -85.38
C PRO A 198 -17.16 12.79 -85.00
N GLN A 199 -17.92 13.86 -84.72
CA GLN A 199 -17.29 15.11 -84.26
C GLN A 199 -16.79 14.95 -82.81
N ALA A 200 -15.47 15.01 -82.62
CA ALA A 200 -14.88 15.09 -81.29
C ALA A 200 -14.89 16.56 -80.82
N ASN A 201 -15.54 16.84 -79.69
CA ASN A 201 -15.51 18.14 -78.99
C ASN A 201 -15.91 19.37 -79.82
N GLY A 202 -16.81 19.23 -80.81
CA GLY A 202 -17.27 20.33 -81.65
C GLY A 202 -16.25 20.82 -82.68
N ASN A 203 -15.06 20.20 -82.74
CA ASN A 203 -14.05 20.47 -83.75
C ASN A 203 -14.32 19.60 -84.98
N SER A 204 -14.26 20.21 -86.17
CA SER A 204 -14.32 19.47 -87.43
C SER A 204 -13.03 18.67 -87.59
N ILE A 205 -13.14 17.41 -88.03
CA ILE A 205 -11.97 16.58 -88.33
C ILE A 205 -11.12 17.31 -89.38
N PRO A 206 -9.80 17.49 -89.16
CA PRO A 206 -8.92 18.20 -90.10
C PRO A 206 -8.57 17.38 -91.35
N PHE A 207 -8.94 16.09 -91.39
CA PHE A 207 -8.63 15.18 -92.48
C PHE A 207 -9.71 15.20 -93.57
N GLN A 208 -9.27 15.03 -94.83
CA GLN A 208 -10.13 14.95 -96.01
C GLN A 208 -11.19 13.84 -95.83
N GLN A 209 -12.35 14.00 -96.47
CA GLN A 209 -13.39 12.96 -96.47
C GLN A 209 -12.85 11.71 -97.19
N TYR A 210 -12.42 10.71 -96.44
CA TYR A 210 -11.97 9.44 -96.99
C TYR A 210 -13.16 8.59 -97.45
N THR A 211 -13.02 7.99 -98.61
CA THR A 211 -13.79 6.80 -98.99
C THR A 211 -13.25 5.57 -98.25
N ILE A 212 -14.05 4.49 -98.19
CA ILE A 212 -13.59 3.20 -97.65
C ILE A 212 -12.26 2.75 -98.30
N LYS A 213 -12.17 2.88 -99.63
CA LYS A 213 -10.97 2.50 -100.38
C LYS A 213 -9.74 3.31 -100.00
N GLU A 214 -9.89 4.62 -99.80
CA GLU A 214 -8.77 5.48 -99.40
C GLU A 214 -8.36 5.20 -97.94
N PHE A 215 -9.33 4.97 -97.07
CA PHE A 215 -9.11 4.68 -95.66
C PHE A 215 -8.27 3.42 -95.42
N VAL A 216 -8.53 2.34 -96.16
CA VAL A 216 -7.75 1.09 -96.09
C VAL A 216 -6.28 1.28 -96.51
N ASN A 217 -6.02 2.29 -97.35
CA ASN A 217 -4.70 2.54 -97.90
C ASN A 217 -3.90 3.59 -97.12
N LEU A 218 -4.43 4.12 -96.00
CA LEU A 218 -3.71 5.06 -95.15
C LEU A 218 -2.38 4.45 -94.67
N ASN A 219 -1.37 5.30 -94.53
CA ASN A 219 -0.10 4.92 -93.93
C ASN A 219 -0.18 4.97 -92.38
N LEU A 220 0.81 4.40 -91.69
CA LEU A 220 0.82 4.31 -90.23
C LEU A 220 0.77 5.71 -89.57
N GLU A 221 1.48 6.70 -90.10
CA GLU A 221 1.50 8.05 -89.54
C GLU A 221 0.12 8.74 -89.65
N GLU A 222 -0.58 8.54 -90.76
CA GLU A 222 -1.93 9.04 -91.00
C GLU A 222 -2.94 8.38 -90.04
N ILE A 223 -2.86 7.05 -89.89
CA ILE A 223 -3.71 6.30 -88.95
C ILE A 223 -3.46 6.77 -87.52
N GLN A 224 -2.19 6.91 -87.12
CA GLN A 224 -1.81 7.40 -85.80
C GLN A 224 -2.24 8.86 -85.56
N ALA A 225 -2.27 9.69 -86.60
CA ALA A 225 -2.79 11.05 -86.48
C ALA A 225 -4.30 11.05 -86.17
N ILE A 226 -5.08 10.17 -86.81
CA ILE A 226 -6.51 10.00 -86.55
C ILE A 226 -6.75 9.40 -85.16
N ILE A 227 -6.00 8.35 -84.78
CA ILE A 227 -6.06 7.73 -83.45
C ILE A 227 -5.77 8.75 -82.35
N ARG A 228 -4.72 9.57 -82.51
CA ARG A 228 -4.42 10.67 -81.57
C ARG A 228 -5.51 11.73 -81.52
N PHE A 229 -6.13 12.06 -82.65
CA PHE A 229 -7.23 13.03 -82.67
C PHE A 229 -8.46 12.54 -81.88
N TYR A 230 -8.74 11.24 -81.94
CA TYR A 230 -9.84 10.61 -81.19
C TYR A 230 -9.45 10.12 -79.80
N ASP A 231 -8.21 10.35 -79.38
CA ASP A 231 -7.68 9.90 -78.10
C ASP A 231 -7.86 8.37 -77.89
N LEU A 232 -7.64 7.62 -78.97
CA LEU A 232 -7.64 6.16 -79.00
C LEU A 232 -6.23 5.62 -78.70
N GLU A 233 -6.14 4.39 -78.20
CA GLU A 233 -4.86 3.73 -77.95
C GLU A 233 -4.25 3.19 -79.26
N SER A 234 -3.04 3.67 -79.58
CA SER A 234 -2.22 3.21 -80.71
C SER A 234 -1.39 2.00 -80.30
N GLN A 235 -1.45 0.92 -81.07
CA GLN A 235 -0.59 -0.27 -80.94
C GLN A 235 0.73 -0.13 -81.70
N ASN A 236 0.88 0.93 -82.50
CA ASN A 236 2.04 1.17 -83.36
C ASN A 236 2.25 0.08 -84.41
N ASP A 237 1.19 -0.66 -84.71
CA ASP A 237 1.11 -1.61 -85.80
C ASP A 237 0.02 -1.14 -86.77
N LYS A 238 0.35 -1.06 -88.06
CA LYS A 238 -0.55 -0.48 -89.06
C LYS A 238 -1.87 -1.23 -89.14
N GLU A 239 -1.81 -2.55 -89.14
CA GLU A 239 -2.99 -3.39 -89.32
C GLU A 239 -3.85 -3.36 -88.06
N GLU A 240 -3.23 -3.48 -86.89
CA GLU A 240 -3.92 -3.42 -85.60
C GLU A 240 -4.56 -2.05 -85.36
N ASP A 241 -3.86 -0.95 -85.65
CA ASP A 241 -4.37 0.41 -85.54
C ASP A 241 -5.51 0.68 -86.53
N LEU A 242 -5.43 0.13 -87.75
CA LEU A 242 -6.50 0.23 -88.74
C LEU A 242 -7.74 -0.59 -88.32
N ILE A 243 -7.56 -1.77 -87.75
CA ILE A 243 -8.64 -2.59 -87.20
C ILE A 243 -9.30 -1.88 -86.01
N ASN A 244 -8.50 -1.32 -85.10
CA ASN A 244 -9.00 -0.55 -83.95
C ASN A 244 -9.80 0.68 -84.40
N LEU A 245 -9.27 1.43 -85.36
CA LEU A 245 -9.93 2.62 -85.89
C LEU A 245 -11.19 2.27 -86.70
N SER A 246 -11.17 1.20 -87.49
CA SER A 246 -12.35 0.74 -88.23
C SER A 246 -13.46 0.23 -87.31
N THR A 247 -13.10 -0.49 -86.25
CA THR A 247 -14.02 -0.92 -85.19
C THR A 247 -14.64 0.29 -84.48
N TYR A 248 -13.82 1.27 -84.08
CA TYR A 248 -14.28 2.53 -83.48
C TYR A 248 -15.25 3.29 -84.39
N LEU A 249 -14.94 3.37 -85.69
CA LEU A 249 -15.77 4.04 -86.68
C LEU A 249 -17.04 3.24 -87.04
N GLY A 250 -17.20 2.01 -86.54
CA GLY A 250 -18.38 1.17 -86.74
C GLY A 250 -18.36 0.32 -88.02
N PHE A 251 -17.19 0.10 -88.63
CA PHE A 251 -16.99 -0.64 -89.88
C PHE A 251 -16.76 -2.15 -89.68
N ASN A 252 -17.65 -2.83 -88.97
CA ASN A 252 -17.44 -4.26 -88.64
C ASN A 252 -17.32 -5.17 -89.89
N ASN A 253 -17.94 -4.78 -91.01
CA ASN A 253 -17.88 -5.54 -92.27
C ASN A 253 -16.56 -5.35 -93.04
N LEU A 254 -15.82 -4.27 -92.74
CA LEU A 254 -14.60 -3.86 -93.45
C LEU A 254 -13.37 -4.55 -92.85
N VAL A 255 -13.42 -4.86 -91.55
CA VAL A 255 -12.45 -5.71 -90.84
C VAL A 255 -12.38 -7.10 -91.48
N ALA A 256 -13.53 -7.68 -91.87
CA ALA A 256 -13.55 -8.95 -92.62
C ALA A 256 -12.82 -8.83 -93.96
N TRP A 257 -13.07 -7.74 -94.69
CA TRP A 257 -12.43 -7.44 -95.98
C TRP A 257 -10.91 -7.22 -95.87
N LEU A 258 -10.44 -6.60 -94.79
CA LEU A 258 -9.02 -6.38 -94.50
C LEU A 258 -8.28 -7.67 -94.13
N ILE A 259 -8.94 -8.57 -93.39
CA ILE A 259 -8.38 -9.86 -92.94
C ILE A 259 -8.52 -10.95 -94.02
N GLY A 260 -9.21 -10.65 -95.14
CA GLY A 260 -9.38 -11.58 -96.26
C GLY A 260 -10.41 -12.69 -96.03
N ILE A 261 -11.41 -12.45 -95.17
CA ILE A 261 -12.57 -13.31 -94.89
C ILE A 261 -13.81 -12.70 -95.54
#